data_AF-A0A822ZAN3-F1
#
_entry.id   AF-A0A822ZAN3-F1
#
_cell.length_a   1.000
_cell.length_b   1.000
_cell.length_c   1.000
_cell.angle_alpha   90.00
_cell.angle_beta   90.00
_cell.angle_gamma   90.00
#
_symmetry.space_group_name_H-M   'P 1'
#
loop_
_entity.id
_entity.type
_entity.pdbx_description
1 polymer ?
#
loop_
_entity_poly.entity_id
_entity_poly.type
_entity_poly.pdbx_seq_one_letter_code
_entity_poly.pdbx_strand_id
1 'polypeptide(L)'
;MKQNKERAVSARAVKSLVVLIPEQGSGLAEKAMVVLNSLAAIPEGIEAIAEEGRNVVLVEAIEDGSMKGKEFAVLTLLQLCADNMRNIGLLVREGGIPPIVALSQTGTARAKQKVRL
;
A
#
# COMPACT_ATOMS: atom_id res chain seq x y z
N MET A 1 -21.07 -0.59 5.74
CA MET A 1 -19.88 -1.05 4.95
C MET A 1 -18.67 -1.48 5.80
N LYS A 2 -18.56 -1.12 7.10
CA LYS A 2 -17.44 -1.55 7.97
C LYS A 2 -17.39 -3.08 8.15
N GLN A 3 -18.55 -3.70 8.38
CA GLN A 3 -18.68 -5.14 8.63
C GLN A 3 -18.12 -6.04 7.50
N ASN A 4 -18.26 -5.63 6.22
CA ASN A 4 -17.70 -6.40 5.11
C ASN A 4 -16.16 -6.36 5.07
N LYS A 5 -15.57 -5.23 5.47
CA LYS A 5 -14.12 -5.10 5.57
C LYS A 5 -13.56 -5.94 6.72
N GLU A 6 -14.21 -5.88 7.88
CA GLU A 6 -13.86 -6.71 9.05
C GLU A 6 -13.91 -8.21 8.69
N ARG A 7 -15.00 -8.68 8.05
CA ARG A 7 -15.11 -10.08 7.60
C ARG A 7 -14.03 -10.48 6.60
N ALA A 8 -13.67 -9.60 5.67
CA ALA A 8 -12.60 -9.86 4.71
C ALA A 8 -11.24 -10.01 5.40
N VAL A 9 -10.93 -9.15 6.38
CA VAL A 9 -9.71 -9.25 7.19
C VAL A 9 -9.71 -10.58 7.97
N SER A 10 -10.80 -10.91 8.67
CA SER A 10 -10.92 -12.17 9.41
C SER A 10 -10.80 -13.41 8.52
N ALA A 11 -11.21 -13.33 7.26
CA ALA A 11 -11.06 -14.39 6.27
C ALA A 11 -9.64 -14.50 5.68
N ARG A 12 -8.66 -13.77 6.25
CA ARG A 12 -7.26 -13.70 5.77
C ARG A 12 -7.14 -13.20 4.33
N ALA A 13 -8.09 -12.40 3.86
CA ALA A 13 -8.06 -11.84 2.50
C ALA A 13 -6.80 -11.00 2.28
N VAL A 14 -6.34 -10.31 3.32
CA VAL A 14 -5.10 -9.52 3.29
C VAL A 14 -3.96 -10.36 2.73
N LYS A 15 -3.61 -11.49 3.36
CA LYS A 15 -2.55 -12.41 2.91
C LYS A 15 -2.62 -12.72 1.41
N SER A 16 -3.77 -13.22 0.97
CA SER A 16 -4.00 -13.57 -0.43
C SER A 16 -3.79 -12.39 -1.37
N LEU A 17 -4.25 -11.20 -1.01
CA LEU A 17 -4.12 -10.01 -1.85
C LEU A 17 -2.66 -9.57 -2.05
N VAL A 18 -1.75 -9.78 -1.08
CA VAL A 18 -0.33 -9.41 -1.31
C VAL A 18 0.38 -10.32 -2.26
N VAL A 19 0.06 -11.61 -2.22
CA VAL A 19 0.66 -12.58 -3.15
C VAL A 19 0.36 -12.19 -4.60
N LEU A 20 -0.72 -11.42 -4.83
CA LEU A 20 -1.12 -10.96 -6.16
C LEU A 20 -0.49 -9.62 -6.58
N ILE A 21 0.16 -8.88 -5.68
CA ILE A 21 0.77 -7.57 -6.03
C ILE A 21 1.95 -7.72 -7.00
N PRO A 22 2.84 -8.73 -6.88
CA PRO A 22 3.93 -8.91 -7.83
C PRO A 22 3.46 -9.35 -9.23
N GLU A 23 2.21 -9.79 -9.42
CA GLU A 23 1.71 -10.24 -10.72
C GLU A 23 1.55 -9.08 -11.72
N GLN A 24 2.48 -8.99 -12.66
CA GLN A 24 2.46 -7.99 -13.72
C GLN A 24 1.64 -8.46 -14.94
N GLY A 25 1.12 -7.49 -15.70
CA GLY A 25 0.49 -7.72 -17.01
C GLY A 25 -0.97 -8.21 -17.00
N SER A 26 -1.47 -8.79 -15.90
CA SER A 26 -2.85 -9.28 -15.78
C SER A 26 -3.85 -8.22 -15.29
N GLY A 27 -3.35 -7.09 -14.78
CA GLY A 27 -4.15 -6.08 -14.06
C GLY A 27 -4.64 -6.55 -12.69
N LEU A 28 -4.24 -7.74 -12.24
CA LEU A 28 -4.63 -8.31 -10.96
C LEU A 28 -3.95 -7.57 -9.80
N ALA A 29 -2.69 -7.16 -9.96
CA ALA A 29 -1.97 -6.32 -9.00
C ALA A 29 -2.74 -5.01 -8.69
N GLU A 30 -3.21 -4.29 -9.72
CA GLU A 30 -3.99 -3.06 -9.51
C GLU A 30 -5.29 -3.34 -8.72
N LYS A 31 -6.02 -4.39 -9.09
CA LYS A 31 -7.26 -4.77 -8.39
C LYS A 31 -6.98 -5.15 -6.93
N ALA A 32 -5.91 -5.92 -6.68
CA ALA A 32 -5.52 -6.31 -5.35
C ALA A 32 -5.17 -5.09 -4.48
N MET A 33 -4.45 -4.12 -5.04
CA MET A 33 -4.10 -2.87 -4.35
C MET A 33 -5.32 -2.00 -4.05
N VAL A 34 -6.30 -1.93 -4.95
CA VAL A 34 -7.57 -1.23 -4.69
C VAL A 34 -8.29 -1.83 -3.49
N VAL A 35 -8.35 -3.17 -3.42
CA VAL A 35 -8.98 -3.85 -2.28
C VAL A 35 -8.16 -3.62 -1.00
N LEU A 36 -6.83 -3.70 -1.06
CA LEU A 36 -5.98 -3.45 0.11
C LEU A 36 -6.12 -2.03 0.66
N ASN A 37 -6.15 -1.02 -0.20
CA ASN A 37 -6.44 0.35 0.19
C ASN A 37 -7.82 0.48 0.86
N SER A 38 -8.83 -0.21 0.32
CA SER A 38 -10.15 -0.26 0.96
C SER A 38 -10.11 -0.90 2.36
N LEU A 39 -9.29 -1.94 2.58
CA LEU A 39 -9.12 -2.57 3.89
C LEU A 39 -8.31 -1.70 4.85
N ALA A 40 -7.32 -0.95 4.38
CA ALA A 40 -6.54 0.00 5.17
C ALA A 40 -7.35 1.21 5.67
N ALA A 41 -8.62 1.35 5.26
CA ALA A 41 -9.56 2.32 5.82
C ALA A 41 -10.15 1.93 7.19
N ILE A 42 -9.79 0.78 7.77
CA ILE A 42 -10.19 0.35 9.11
C ILE A 42 -8.98 -0.11 9.95
N PRO A 43 -8.99 0.03 11.28
CA PRO A 43 -7.86 -0.32 12.14
C PRO A 43 -7.41 -1.78 12.00
N GLU A 44 -8.35 -2.73 11.96
CA GLU A 44 -8.07 -4.15 11.84
C GLU A 44 -7.39 -4.48 10.50
N GLY A 45 -7.75 -3.75 9.45
CA GLY A 45 -7.11 -3.86 8.14
C GLY A 45 -5.70 -3.28 8.13
N ILE A 46 -5.48 -2.13 8.77
CA ILE A 46 -4.14 -1.55 8.95
C ILE A 46 -3.23 -2.52 9.69
N GLU A 47 -3.70 -3.11 10.79
CA GLU A 47 -2.93 -4.08 11.59
C GLU A 47 -2.60 -5.32 10.77
N ALA A 48 -3.59 -5.94 10.12
CA ALA A 48 -3.38 -7.13 9.29
C ALA A 48 -2.42 -6.86 8.10
N ILE A 49 -2.47 -5.66 7.52
CA ILE A 49 -1.56 -5.27 6.42
C ILE A 49 -0.14 -5.06 6.97
N ALA A 50 0.02 -4.49 8.17
CA ALA A 50 1.32 -4.29 8.79
C ALA A 50 1.98 -5.61 9.22
N GLU A 51 1.21 -6.58 9.75
CA GLU A 51 1.72 -7.89 10.18
C GLU A 51 2.25 -8.75 9.03
N GLU A 52 1.68 -8.61 7.84
CA GLU A 52 2.02 -9.41 6.67
C GLU A 52 3.29 -8.89 5.93
N GLY A 53 4.12 -8.05 6.58
CA GLY A 53 5.48 -7.70 6.10
C GLY A 53 5.51 -6.91 4.79
N ARG A 54 4.51 -6.07 4.54
CA ARG A 54 4.15 -5.59 3.19
C ARG A 54 4.86 -4.35 2.71
N ASN A 55 5.55 -3.64 3.59
CA ASN A 55 6.23 -2.41 3.25
C ASN A 55 7.21 -2.66 2.09
N VAL A 56 7.95 -3.77 2.07
CA VAL A 56 8.75 -4.22 0.92
C VAL A 56 7.93 -4.31 -0.39
N VAL A 57 6.83 -5.07 -0.39
CA VAL A 57 6.00 -5.28 -1.60
C VAL A 57 5.36 -3.98 -2.09
N LEU A 58 4.98 -3.08 -1.18
CA LEU A 58 4.43 -1.76 -1.53
C LEU A 58 5.52 -0.82 -2.06
N VAL A 59 6.75 -0.93 -1.56
CA VAL A 59 7.92 -0.18 -2.07
C VAL A 59 8.30 -0.67 -3.46
N GLU A 60 8.36 -1.98 -3.70
CA GLU A 60 8.57 -2.57 -5.03
C GLU A 60 7.48 -2.11 -6.01
N ALA A 61 6.22 -2.07 -5.58
CA ALA A 61 5.11 -1.55 -6.39
C ALA A 61 5.25 -0.05 -6.73
N ILE A 62 5.96 0.74 -5.91
CA ILE A 62 6.29 2.15 -6.22
C ILE A 62 7.38 2.23 -7.30
N GLU A 63 8.36 1.32 -7.25
CA GLU A 63 9.49 1.30 -8.17
C GLU A 63 9.08 0.78 -9.55
N ASP A 64 8.42 -0.37 -9.60
CA ASP A 64 8.21 -1.15 -10.83
C ASP A 64 6.74 -1.21 -11.29
N GLY A 65 5.81 -0.71 -10.47
CA GLY A 65 4.37 -0.77 -10.78
C GLY A 65 3.94 0.15 -11.93
N SER A 66 2.74 -0.11 -12.47
CA SER A 66 2.07 0.82 -13.40
C SER A 66 1.85 2.20 -12.74
N MET A 67 1.61 3.26 -13.53
CA MET A 67 1.29 4.59 -12.96
C MET A 67 0.15 4.56 -11.94
N LYS A 68 -0.90 3.75 -12.17
CA LYS A 68 -2.01 3.58 -11.23
C LYS A 68 -1.60 2.74 -10.02
N GLY A 69 -0.83 1.66 -10.23
CA GLY A 69 -0.25 0.86 -9.16
C GLY A 69 0.53 1.74 -8.19
N LYS A 70 1.46 2.55 -8.69
CA LYS A 70 2.25 3.49 -7.89
C LYS A 70 1.37 4.43 -7.04
N GLU A 71 0.29 4.98 -7.61
CA GLU A 71 -0.64 5.84 -6.86
C GLU A 71 -1.34 5.08 -5.71
N PHE A 72 -1.79 3.86 -5.96
CA PHE A 72 -2.43 3.04 -4.92
C PHE A 72 -1.44 2.55 -3.86
N ALA A 73 -0.19 2.27 -4.22
CA ALA A 73 0.85 1.87 -3.27
C ALA A 73 1.12 2.99 -2.27
N VAL A 74 1.34 4.21 -2.79
CA VAL A 74 1.56 5.40 -1.96
C VAL A 74 0.35 5.68 -1.06
N LEU A 75 -0.87 5.61 -1.58
CA LEU A 75 -2.07 5.79 -0.77
C LEU A 75 -2.16 4.80 0.38
N THR A 76 -1.86 3.52 0.11
CA THR A 76 -1.88 2.47 1.13
C THR A 76 -0.80 2.72 2.17
N LEU A 77 0.43 3.04 1.75
CA LEU A 77 1.53 3.37 2.68
C LEU A 77 1.23 4.59 3.55
N LEU A 78 0.62 5.64 2.99
CA LEU A 78 0.17 6.82 3.74
C LEU A 78 -0.82 6.44 4.83
N GLN A 79 -1.82 5.61 4.53
CA GLN A 79 -2.78 5.14 5.53
C GLN A 79 -2.13 4.30 6.63
N LEU A 80 -1.15 3.45 6.27
CA LEU A 80 -0.41 2.66 7.25
C LEU A 80 0.49 3.50 8.15
N CYS A 81 1.00 4.64 7.65
CA CYS A 81 1.97 5.47 8.35
C CYS A 81 1.35 6.66 9.11
N ALA A 82 0.15 7.12 8.72
CA ALA A 82 -0.45 8.38 9.17
C ALA A 82 -0.39 8.59 10.70
N ASP A 83 -0.67 7.55 11.50
CA ASP A 83 -0.66 7.62 12.97
C ASP A 83 0.11 6.45 13.60
N ASN A 84 1.08 5.86 12.88
CA ASN A 84 1.79 4.67 13.36
C ASN A 84 3.30 4.79 13.17
N MET A 85 3.97 5.27 14.22
CA MET A 85 5.44 5.41 14.25
C MET A 85 6.19 4.08 14.04
N ARG A 86 5.60 2.94 14.43
CA ARG A 86 6.19 1.63 14.16
C ARG A 86 6.24 1.38 12.65
N ASN A 87 5.13 1.63 11.95
CA ASN A 87 5.05 1.44 10.50
C ASN A 87 5.98 2.39 9.75
N ILE A 88 6.10 3.65 10.20
CA ILE A 88 7.09 4.61 9.69
C ILE A 88 8.51 4.06 9.86
N GLY A 89 8.86 3.56 11.06
CA GLY A 89 10.17 2.98 11.33
C GLY A 89 10.47 1.74 10.48
N LEU A 90 9.46 0.89 10.23
CA LEU A 90 9.58 -0.25 9.32
C LEU A 90 9.83 0.22 7.87
N LEU A 91 9.06 1.19 7.38
CA LEU A 91 9.19 1.74 6.02
C LEU A 91 10.58 2.35 5.78
N VAL A 92 11.11 3.09 6.76
CA VAL A 92 12.45 3.68 6.69
C VAL A 92 13.52 2.59 6.65
N ARG A 93 13.43 1.60 7.54
CA ARG A 93 14.40 0.48 7.58
C ARG A 93 14.40 -0.33 6.28
N GLU A 94 13.24 -0.48 5.65
CA GLU A 94 13.06 -1.23 4.41
C GLU A 94 13.35 -0.39 3.15
N GLY A 95 13.86 0.84 3.30
CA GLY A 95 14.30 1.63 2.16
C GLY A 95 13.18 2.26 1.35
N GLY A 96 11.99 2.48 1.94
CA GLY A 96 10.88 3.10 1.23
C GLY A 96 11.06 4.60 0.94
N ILE A 97 11.99 5.29 1.60
CA ILE A 97 12.18 6.74 1.45
C ILE A 97 12.67 7.13 0.04
N PRO A 98 13.76 6.56 -0.52
CA PRO A 98 14.23 6.95 -1.85
C PRO A 98 13.18 6.78 -2.97
N PRO A 99 12.43 5.66 -3.06
CA PRO A 99 11.38 5.50 -4.08
C PRO A 99 10.24 6.50 -3.95
N ILE A 100 9.81 6.81 -2.71
CA ILE A 100 8.78 7.82 -2.45
C ILE A 100 9.28 9.21 -2.88
N VAL A 101 10.53 9.56 -2.57
CA VAL A 101 11.15 10.83 -2.99
C VAL A 101 11.24 10.90 -4.52
N ALA A 102 11.72 9.85 -5.17
CA ALA A 102 11.83 9.77 -6.63
C ALA A 102 10.45 9.92 -7.29
N LEU A 103 9.42 9.26 -6.76
CA LEU A 103 8.04 9.40 -7.23
C LEU A 103 7.48 10.81 -6.99
N SER A 104 7.87 11.51 -5.91
CA SER A 104 7.45 12.91 -5.70
C SER A 104 8.03 13.87 -6.74
N GLN A 105 9.18 13.53 -7.32
CA GLN A 105 9.86 14.35 -8.31
C GLN A 105 9.40 14.03 -9.73
N THR A 106 9.20 12.75 -10.02
CA THR A 106 8.89 12.19 -11.35
C THR A 106 7.40 11.90 -11.58
N GLY A 107 6.60 11.85 -10.50
CA GLY A 107 5.19 11.46 -10.55
C GLY A 107 4.28 12.51 -11.17
N THR A 108 3.08 12.08 -11.58
CA THR A 108 2.02 12.95 -12.11
C THR A 108 1.63 14.02 -11.08
N ALA A 109 1.03 15.14 -11.51
CA ALA A 109 0.59 16.21 -10.60
C ALA A 109 -0.25 15.68 -9.40
N ARG A 110 -1.01 14.60 -9.61
CA ARG A 110 -1.81 13.90 -8.58
C ARG A 110 -0.97 13.13 -7.56
N ALA A 111 0.14 12.51 -7.97
CA ALA A 111 1.09 11.85 -7.08
C ALA A 111 1.89 12.89 -6.27
N LYS A 112 2.28 14.02 -6.89
CA LYS A 112 2.98 15.13 -6.21
C LYS A 112 2.17 15.77 -5.09
N GLN A 113 0.85 15.87 -5.26
CA GLN A 113 -0.02 16.50 -4.26
C GLN A 113 -0.27 15.62 -3.03
N LYS A 114 -0.12 14.30 -3.14
CA LYS A 114 -0.32 13.37 -2.02
C LYS A 114 0.92 13.16 -1.13
N VAL A 115 2.12 13.42 -1.64
CA VAL A 115 3.38 13.38 -0.83
C VAL A 115 3.52 14.61 0.08
N ARG A 116 2.72 15.66 -0.15
CA ARG A 116 2.79 16.94 0.60
C ARG A 116 1.84 17.04 1.80
N LEU A 117 1.04 16.00 2.06
CA LEU A 117 0.17 15.88 3.23
C LEU A 117 0.77 14.86 4.19
#